data_AF-V5H9U1-F1
#
_entry.id   AF-V5H9U1-F1
#
_cell.length_a   1.000
_cell.length_b   1.000
_cell.length_c   1.000
_cell.angle_alpha   90.00
_cell.angle_beta   90.00
_cell.angle_gamma   90.00
#
_symmetry.space_group_name_H-M   'P 1'
#
loop_
_entity.id
_entity.type
_entity.pdbx_description
1 polymer ?
#
loop_
_entity_poly.entity_id
_entity_poly.type
_entity_poly.pdbx_seq_one_letter_code
_entity_poly.pdbx_strand_id
1 'polypeptide(L)'
;MATLSQGNSNFAYHQFAKDVVKPAPTAAAAENACSEQPQCPTSDKMTTESVAEVPEDSTGDDSAADSAPVIDIVINNVVCSFSVRCHLNLRQIALTATNVEYRRENGMLTMKIRAPYTTASMWSSGKVTCTGATSEETAKMAARRYARILQKLGFRVKFMNYRVVNVLGTCTMPFAIKLIPFSQHNRGLASYEPELHPGVTYKIKDLKATLKIFSTGSITVTAPSVGNVQQAIEHIFPLVYEFRKERGPEEIARMQARQQRNSINNSNAAAAALNRRNNYLRHRAELQEYDSFEDEDEELDDEELMDYPDSDESWD
;
A
#
# COMPACT_ATOMS: atom_id res chain seq x y z
N MET A 1 -2.40 -18.45 37.38
CA MET A 1 -3.19 -17.99 36.21
C MET A 1 -2.55 -16.71 35.70
N ALA A 2 -2.26 -16.60 34.42
CA ALA A 2 -1.95 -15.35 33.73
C ALA A 2 -2.15 -15.58 32.23
N THR A 3 -3.02 -14.82 31.56
CA THR A 3 -3.38 -15.05 30.15
C THR A 3 -2.63 -14.07 29.25
N LEU A 4 -1.73 -14.59 28.41
CA LEU A 4 -1.14 -13.83 27.30
C LEU A 4 -2.21 -13.51 26.26
N SER A 5 -2.48 -12.22 26.06
CA SER A 5 -3.35 -11.71 24.99
C SER A 5 -2.49 -11.10 23.88
N GLN A 6 -2.20 -11.87 22.83
CA GLN A 6 -1.70 -11.33 21.58
C GLN A 6 -2.89 -10.97 20.69
N GLY A 7 -3.07 -9.69 20.39
CA GLY A 7 -4.21 -9.17 19.62
C GLY A 7 -3.78 -8.19 18.54
N ASN A 8 -4.30 -8.40 17.33
CA ASN A 8 -4.21 -7.55 16.13
C ASN A 8 -2.84 -7.00 15.73
N SER A 9 -2.31 -7.54 14.63
CA SER A 9 -1.26 -6.93 13.82
C SER A 9 -1.77 -5.71 13.03
N ASN A 10 -2.18 -4.65 13.74
CA ASN A 10 -2.29 -3.32 13.16
C ASN A 10 -0.86 -2.76 13.02
N PHE A 11 -0.23 -2.99 11.87
CA PHE A 11 1.05 -2.37 11.55
C PHE A 11 0.84 -0.87 11.22
N ALA A 12 0.81 -0.05 12.27
CA ALA A 12 1.00 1.38 12.15
C ALA A 12 2.46 1.64 11.73
N TYR A 13 2.70 1.85 10.44
CA TYR A 13 4.01 2.27 9.94
C TYR A 13 4.23 3.75 10.29
N HIS A 14 5.20 4.02 11.16
CA HIS A 14 5.31 5.28 11.90
C HIS A 14 6.25 6.32 11.28
N GLN A 15 5.78 7.57 11.37
CA GLN A 15 6.52 8.83 11.60
C GLN A 15 7.41 9.44 10.48
N PHE A 16 6.88 10.54 9.93
CA PHE A 16 7.56 11.80 9.57
C PHE A 16 8.51 11.83 8.34
N ALA A 17 8.15 12.66 7.35
CA ALA A 17 9.10 13.27 6.44
C ALA A 17 9.83 14.45 7.12
N LYS A 18 11.05 14.78 6.66
CA LYS A 18 11.77 16.01 7.01
C LYS A 18 11.91 16.92 5.78
N ASP A 19 12.11 18.21 6.06
CA ASP A 19 12.78 19.20 5.21
C ASP A 19 12.20 19.48 3.79
N VAL A 20 11.05 20.17 3.69
CA VAL A 20 10.85 21.25 2.67
C VAL A 20 9.88 22.34 3.17
N VAL A 21 10.36 23.38 3.88
CA VAL A 21 9.80 24.75 3.80
C VAL A 21 10.90 25.78 4.04
N LYS A 22 11.24 26.57 3.02
CA LYS A 22 11.79 27.94 3.16
C LYS A 22 11.35 28.78 1.95
N PRO A 23 10.41 29.73 2.09
CA PRO A 23 10.14 30.71 1.05
C PRO A 23 11.28 31.74 1.02
N ALA A 24 11.80 32.04 -0.17
CA ALA A 24 12.77 33.12 -0.37
C ALA A 24 12.04 34.46 -0.59
N PRO A 25 12.40 35.56 0.10
CA PRO A 25 11.73 36.84 -0.05
C PRO A 25 12.38 37.74 -1.13
N THR A 26 11.53 38.47 -1.88
CA THR A 26 11.83 39.71 -2.64
C THR A 26 12.96 39.73 -3.68
N ALA A 27 12.61 40.15 -4.90
CA ALA A 27 12.97 41.49 -5.40
C ALA A 27 12.10 41.87 -6.61
N ALA A 28 11.58 43.10 -6.65
CA ALA A 28 11.06 43.70 -7.87
C ALA A 28 12.15 44.59 -8.48
N ALA A 29 12.33 44.55 -9.80
CA ALA A 29 13.34 45.35 -10.47
C ALA A 29 12.90 46.82 -10.59
N ALA A 30 13.83 47.73 -10.33
CA ALA A 30 13.72 49.15 -10.67
C ALA A 30 15.07 49.60 -11.27
N GLU A 31 15.05 50.06 -12.50
CA GLU A 31 16.25 50.50 -13.22
C GLU A 31 16.48 52.01 -13.02
N ASN A 32 17.67 52.39 -12.56
CA ASN A 32 18.39 53.53 -13.14
C ASN A 32 19.87 53.56 -12.72
N ALA A 33 20.69 54.29 -13.47
CA ALA A 33 22.14 54.22 -13.37
C ALA A 33 22.82 55.54 -12.96
N CYS A 34 23.81 55.39 -12.07
CA CYS A 34 25.11 56.08 -12.03
C CYS A 34 25.21 57.57 -12.45
N SER A 35 25.58 58.43 -11.49
CA SER A 35 26.65 59.42 -11.69
C SER A 35 27.26 59.96 -10.38
N GLU A 36 28.57 60.22 -10.43
CA GLU A 36 29.37 61.16 -9.63
C GLU A 36 29.73 60.89 -8.13
N GLN A 37 30.99 61.24 -7.84
CA GLN A 37 31.66 61.42 -6.54
C GLN A 37 31.87 62.97 -6.33
N PRO A 38 32.54 63.54 -5.29
CA PRO A 38 33.37 62.91 -4.24
C PRO A 38 33.31 63.54 -2.82
N GLN A 39 34.25 63.09 -1.97
CA GLN A 39 34.80 63.70 -0.74
C GLN A 39 34.22 63.29 0.63
N CYS A 40 35.13 62.78 1.48
CA CYS A 40 35.03 62.77 2.94
C CYS A 40 35.61 64.11 3.49
N PRO A 41 35.44 64.48 4.78
CA PRO A 41 36.30 63.91 5.81
C PRO A 41 35.79 63.89 7.29
N THR A 42 36.62 63.28 8.16
CA THR A 42 36.89 63.59 9.59
C THR A 42 35.88 63.32 10.72
N SER A 43 36.38 62.54 11.71
CA SER A 43 36.18 62.67 13.18
C SER A 43 34.80 62.31 13.78
N ASP A 44 34.67 61.86 15.04
CA ASP A 44 35.64 61.77 16.15
C ASP A 44 35.23 60.71 17.22
N LYS A 45 36.20 60.10 17.92
CA LYS A 45 36.13 59.41 19.25
C LYS A 45 35.13 58.23 19.47
N MET A 46 35.41 57.13 20.20
CA MET A 46 36.04 56.88 21.53
C MET A 46 35.11 57.32 22.69
N THR A 47 34.67 56.50 23.67
CA THR A 47 34.78 55.04 24.00
C THR A 47 33.46 54.62 24.72
N THR A 48 33.21 53.50 25.42
CA THR A 48 34.02 52.50 26.19
C THR A 48 33.20 51.20 26.40
N GLU A 49 33.82 50.15 26.96
CA GLU A 49 33.17 48.89 27.38
C GLU A 49 32.49 48.97 28.77
N SER A 50 31.50 48.11 29.03
CA SER A 50 31.21 47.53 30.36
C SER A 50 30.26 46.31 30.25
N VAL A 51 30.21 45.44 31.27
CA VAL A 51 29.69 44.05 31.20
C VAL A 51 28.76 43.71 32.38
N ALA A 52 27.90 42.69 32.20
CA ALA A 52 26.94 42.10 33.18
C ALA A 52 25.68 42.96 33.45
N GLU A 53 24.54 42.43 33.90
CA GLU A 53 24.26 41.16 34.62
C GLU A 53 23.08 40.34 34.05
N VAL A 54 22.85 39.15 34.62
CA VAL A 54 21.71 38.25 34.36
C VAL A 54 20.77 38.23 35.57
N PRO A 55 19.44 38.30 35.35
CA PRO A 55 18.47 37.60 36.18
C PRO A 55 17.75 36.50 35.38
N GLU A 56 17.47 35.36 36.02
CA GLU A 56 16.64 34.29 35.48
C GLU A 56 15.15 34.42 35.88
N ASP A 57 14.33 33.57 35.25
CA ASP A 57 12.92 33.25 35.55
C ASP A 57 11.83 34.32 35.33
N SER A 58 11.11 34.15 34.22
CA SER A 58 9.65 34.06 34.29
C SER A 58 9.08 33.17 33.17
N THR A 59 8.72 31.93 33.54
CA THR A 59 7.75 31.03 32.90
C THR A 59 7.04 31.48 31.59
N GLY A 60 7.13 30.65 30.54
CA GLY A 60 6.08 30.53 29.52
C GLY A 60 6.54 30.70 28.06
N ASP A 61 6.78 29.57 27.38
CA ASP A 61 6.63 29.49 25.92
C ASP A 61 6.02 28.13 25.56
N ASP A 62 4.91 28.14 24.83
CA ASP A 62 4.19 26.94 24.40
C ASP A 62 4.91 26.36 23.18
N SER A 63 5.93 25.53 23.41
CA SER A 63 6.63 24.78 22.34
C SER A 63 5.73 23.67 21.77
N ALA A 64 4.67 24.07 21.07
CA ALA A 64 3.77 23.24 20.31
C ALA A 64 4.53 22.62 19.13
N ALA A 65 5.24 21.53 19.39
CA ALA A 65 6.00 20.79 18.39
C ALA A 65 5.05 20.40 17.23
N ASP A 66 5.38 20.86 16.03
CA ASP A 66 4.54 20.75 14.83
C ASP A 66 4.43 19.28 14.37
N SER A 67 3.50 18.55 15.02
CA SER A 67 3.35 17.11 14.86
C SER A 67 2.70 16.83 13.51
N ALA A 68 3.54 16.50 12.51
CA ALA A 68 3.10 16.14 11.17
C ALA A 68 1.94 15.12 11.22
N PRO A 69 0.82 15.37 10.51
CA PRO A 69 -0.41 14.62 10.71
C PRO A 69 -0.25 13.16 10.31
N VAL A 70 -0.50 12.26 11.27
CA VAL A 70 -0.44 10.81 11.05
C VAL A 70 -1.59 10.38 10.15
N ILE A 71 -1.27 9.75 9.02
CA ILE A 71 -2.23 9.26 8.02
C ILE A 71 -2.21 7.74 8.05
N ASP A 72 -3.33 7.12 8.43
CA ASP A 72 -3.50 5.67 8.36
C ASP A 72 -3.71 5.20 6.91
N ILE A 73 -3.00 4.15 6.50
CA ILE A 73 -3.01 3.56 5.16
C ILE A 73 -3.47 2.10 5.26
N VAL A 74 -4.75 1.88 4.98
CA VAL A 74 -5.36 0.55 5.03
C VAL A 74 -5.18 -0.16 3.68
N ILE A 75 -4.46 -1.30 3.68
CA ILE A 75 -4.36 -2.19 2.52
C ILE A 75 -5.59 -3.11 2.49
N ASN A 76 -6.41 -2.98 1.44
CA ASN A 76 -7.68 -3.71 1.32
C ASN A 76 -7.57 -5.00 0.52
N ASN A 77 -6.67 -5.05 -0.47
CA ASN A 77 -6.50 -6.20 -1.36
C ASN A 77 -5.10 -6.19 -1.98
N VAL A 78 -4.41 -7.32 -1.91
CA VAL A 78 -3.18 -7.64 -2.62
C VAL A 78 -3.50 -8.72 -3.66
N VAL A 79 -3.20 -8.40 -4.92
CA VAL A 79 -3.31 -9.32 -6.06
C VAL A 79 -1.91 -9.79 -6.42
N CYS A 80 -1.68 -11.10 -6.40
CA CYS A 80 -0.42 -11.72 -6.83
C CYS A 80 -0.67 -12.71 -7.98
N SER A 81 0.37 -13.05 -8.73
CA SER A 81 0.34 -14.07 -9.76
C SER A 81 1.63 -14.90 -9.73
N PHE A 82 1.50 -16.18 -10.08
CA PHE A 82 2.59 -17.13 -10.16
C PHE A 82 2.31 -18.15 -11.28
N SER A 83 3.29 -18.97 -11.62
CA SER A 83 3.14 -20.12 -12.52
C SER A 83 3.41 -21.42 -11.78
N VAL A 84 2.69 -22.47 -12.15
CA VAL A 84 2.91 -23.85 -11.71
C VAL A 84 3.77 -24.67 -12.68
N ARG A 85 4.16 -24.09 -13.82
CA ARG A 85 4.91 -24.69 -14.95
C ARG A 85 4.35 -25.98 -15.59
N CYS A 86 3.26 -26.54 -15.10
CA CYS A 86 2.54 -27.67 -15.70
C CYS A 86 1.22 -27.26 -16.37
N HIS A 87 0.79 -27.99 -17.40
CA HIS A 87 -0.54 -27.83 -17.99
C HIS A 87 -1.63 -28.35 -17.03
N LEU A 88 -2.65 -27.54 -16.76
CA LEU A 88 -3.72 -27.85 -15.82
C LEU A 88 -5.00 -28.28 -16.54
N ASN A 89 -5.43 -29.53 -16.33
CA ASN A 89 -6.73 -30.01 -16.79
C ASN A 89 -7.85 -29.45 -15.89
N LEU A 90 -8.34 -28.25 -16.23
CA LEU A 90 -9.35 -27.54 -15.44
C LEU A 90 -10.63 -28.34 -15.23
N ARG A 91 -11.03 -29.19 -16.18
CA ARG A 91 -12.22 -30.07 -16.04
C ARG A 91 -11.99 -31.15 -14.98
N GLN A 92 -10.81 -31.76 -14.94
CA GLN A 92 -10.44 -32.75 -13.93
C GLN A 92 -10.38 -32.10 -12.53
N ILE A 93 -9.73 -30.94 -12.41
CA ILE A 93 -9.70 -30.18 -11.15
C ILE A 93 -11.12 -29.82 -10.68
N ALA A 94 -12.01 -29.43 -11.60
CA ALA A 94 -13.41 -29.13 -11.28
C ALA A 94 -14.25 -30.33 -10.81
N LEU A 95 -13.83 -31.56 -11.13
CA LEU A 95 -14.52 -32.80 -10.71
C LEU A 95 -13.94 -33.39 -9.42
N THR A 96 -12.65 -33.16 -9.13
CA THR A 96 -11.95 -33.76 -7.98
C THR A 96 -11.80 -32.79 -6.80
N ALA A 97 -11.68 -31.49 -7.04
CA ALA A 97 -11.47 -30.51 -5.98
C ALA A 97 -12.79 -29.98 -5.38
N THR A 98 -12.73 -29.46 -4.15
CA THR A 98 -13.87 -28.81 -3.49
C THR A 98 -13.72 -27.28 -3.50
N ASN A 99 -14.82 -26.55 -3.35
CA ASN A 99 -14.85 -25.08 -3.34
C ASN A 99 -14.28 -24.45 -4.65
N VAL A 100 -14.48 -25.15 -5.77
CA VAL A 100 -14.10 -24.75 -7.13
C VAL A 100 -15.31 -24.41 -8.00
N GLU A 101 -15.13 -23.48 -8.93
CA GLU A 101 -16.12 -23.01 -9.90
C GLU A 101 -15.44 -22.89 -11.27
N TYR A 102 -15.83 -23.72 -12.23
CA TYR A 102 -15.22 -23.75 -13.56
C TYR A 102 -16.12 -23.08 -14.61
N ARG A 103 -15.65 -21.98 -15.20
CA ARG A 103 -16.35 -21.25 -16.26
C ARG A 103 -15.71 -21.58 -17.60
N ARG A 104 -16.30 -22.54 -18.32
CA ARG A 104 -15.82 -23.02 -19.63
C ARG A 104 -15.67 -21.89 -20.66
N GLU A 105 -16.61 -20.95 -20.66
CA GLU A 105 -16.63 -19.77 -21.55
C GLU A 105 -15.35 -18.92 -21.43
N ASN A 106 -14.84 -18.75 -20.20
CA ASN A 106 -13.67 -17.91 -19.91
C ASN A 106 -12.37 -18.71 -19.87
N GLY A 107 -12.39 -20.02 -20.13
CA GLY A 107 -11.23 -20.91 -20.01
C GLY A 107 -10.59 -20.92 -18.61
N MET A 108 -11.37 -20.65 -17.56
CA MET A 108 -10.86 -20.31 -16.23
C MET A 108 -11.54 -21.11 -15.13
N LEU A 109 -10.75 -21.61 -14.18
CA LEU A 109 -11.21 -22.22 -12.94
C LEU A 109 -10.97 -21.25 -11.77
N THR A 110 -11.96 -21.11 -10.89
CA THR A 110 -11.89 -20.27 -9.69
C THR A 110 -11.89 -21.19 -8.46
N MET A 111 -10.92 -21.06 -7.56
CA MET A 111 -10.79 -21.88 -6.34
C MET A 111 -10.73 -20.98 -5.10
N LYS A 112 -11.53 -21.29 -4.06
CA LYS A 112 -11.61 -20.48 -2.83
C LYS A 112 -11.12 -21.26 -1.62
N ILE A 113 -10.21 -20.67 -0.84
CA ILE A 113 -9.72 -21.24 0.43
C ILE A 113 -10.11 -20.33 1.60
N ARG A 114 -10.21 -20.91 2.81
CA ARG A 114 -10.69 -20.20 4.01
C ARG A 114 -9.58 -19.58 4.87
N ALA A 115 -8.35 -20.09 4.76
CA ALA A 115 -7.19 -19.64 5.54
C ALA A 115 -5.93 -19.59 4.65
N PRO A 116 -5.45 -18.38 4.27
CA PRO A 116 -6.16 -17.09 4.34
C PRO A 116 -7.46 -17.10 3.52
N TYR A 117 -8.36 -16.14 3.71
CA TYR A 117 -9.60 -16.08 2.93
C TYR A 117 -9.34 -15.46 1.55
N THR A 118 -9.02 -16.30 0.56
CA THR A 118 -8.60 -15.86 -0.78
C THR A 118 -9.34 -16.58 -1.90
N THR A 119 -9.27 -15.99 -3.09
CA THR A 119 -9.77 -16.57 -4.34
C THR A 119 -8.66 -16.59 -5.38
N ALA A 120 -8.37 -17.77 -5.93
CA ALA A 120 -7.45 -17.93 -7.05
C ALA A 120 -8.20 -18.20 -8.36
N SER A 121 -7.78 -17.53 -9.42
CA SER A 121 -8.10 -17.83 -10.80
C SER A 121 -6.96 -18.64 -11.41
N MET A 122 -7.28 -19.76 -12.04
CA MET A 122 -6.35 -20.71 -12.65
C MET A 122 -6.70 -20.92 -14.12
N TRP A 123 -5.68 -20.96 -14.98
CA TRP A 123 -5.80 -21.21 -16.42
C TRP A 123 -5.08 -22.50 -16.80
N SER A 124 -5.49 -23.13 -17.91
CA SER A 124 -4.90 -24.40 -18.39
C SER A 124 -3.41 -24.31 -18.68
N SER A 125 -2.91 -23.11 -19.02
CA SER A 125 -1.49 -22.79 -19.21
C SER A 125 -0.62 -22.87 -17.94
N GLY A 126 -1.19 -23.21 -16.78
CA GLY A 126 -0.45 -23.25 -15.52
C GLY A 126 -0.09 -21.86 -14.99
N LYS A 127 -0.81 -20.82 -15.42
CA LYS A 127 -0.82 -19.51 -14.77
C LYS A 127 -1.86 -19.50 -13.64
N VAL A 128 -1.54 -18.85 -12.53
CA VAL A 128 -2.45 -18.61 -11.41
C VAL A 128 -2.39 -17.13 -11.00
N THR A 129 -3.53 -16.56 -10.64
CA THR A 129 -3.66 -15.24 -10.03
C THR A 129 -4.47 -15.37 -8.74
N CYS A 130 -3.96 -14.90 -7.61
CA CYS A 130 -4.63 -14.96 -6.31
C CYS A 130 -5.03 -13.54 -5.84
N THR A 131 -6.19 -13.45 -5.19
CA THR A 131 -6.88 -12.21 -4.80
C THR A 131 -7.51 -12.34 -3.41
N GLY A 132 -7.73 -11.22 -2.72
CA GLY A 132 -8.39 -11.16 -1.42
C GLY A 132 -7.47 -11.24 -0.20
N ALA A 133 -6.15 -11.28 -0.42
CA ALA A 133 -5.17 -11.15 0.66
C ALA A 133 -5.07 -9.68 1.13
N THR A 134 -4.81 -9.44 2.41
CA THR A 134 -4.68 -8.08 2.97
C THR A 134 -3.23 -7.64 3.16
N SER A 135 -2.25 -8.54 2.97
CA SER A 135 -0.82 -8.25 3.00
C SER A 135 -0.07 -9.06 1.93
N GLU A 136 1.16 -8.64 1.59
CA GLU A 136 1.99 -9.35 0.60
C GLU A 136 2.46 -10.72 1.12
N GLU A 137 2.69 -10.85 2.43
CA GLU A 137 2.96 -12.11 3.12
C GLU A 137 1.78 -13.09 3.01
N THR A 138 0.57 -12.63 3.33
CA THR A 138 -0.65 -13.48 3.23
C THR A 138 -0.97 -13.85 1.79
N ALA A 139 -0.58 -13.01 0.81
CA ALA A 139 -0.64 -13.34 -0.61
C ALA A 139 0.39 -14.43 -0.99
N LYS A 140 1.64 -14.36 -0.51
CA LYS A 140 2.68 -15.39 -0.73
C LYS A 140 2.28 -16.72 -0.10
N MET A 141 1.75 -16.70 1.13
CA MET A 141 1.21 -17.87 1.84
C MET A 141 0.02 -18.49 1.10
N ALA A 142 -0.94 -17.68 0.63
CA ALA A 142 -2.05 -18.16 -0.19
C ALA A 142 -1.54 -18.86 -1.47
N ALA A 143 -0.58 -18.24 -2.17
CA ALA A 143 -0.02 -18.77 -3.40
C ALA A 143 0.67 -20.14 -3.20
N ARG A 144 1.49 -20.30 -2.16
CA ARG A 144 2.07 -21.61 -1.77
C ARG A 144 0.97 -22.64 -1.45
N ARG A 145 -0.07 -22.27 -0.70
CA ARG A 145 -1.21 -23.16 -0.38
C ARG A 145 -1.97 -23.63 -1.63
N TYR A 146 -2.21 -22.75 -2.62
CA TYR A 146 -2.81 -23.14 -3.89
C TYR A 146 -1.92 -24.08 -4.72
N ALA A 147 -0.60 -23.87 -4.73
CA ALA A 147 0.34 -24.78 -5.38
C ALA A 147 0.32 -26.18 -4.73
N ARG A 148 0.33 -26.26 -3.39
CA ARG A 148 0.27 -27.52 -2.63
C ARG A 148 -1.05 -28.28 -2.83
N ILE A 149 -2.18 -27.58 -2.98
CA ILE A 149 -3.47 -28.21 -3.35
C ILE A 149 -3.38 -28.86 -4.73
N LEU A 150 -2.80 -28.18 -5.73
CA LEU A 150 -2.63 -28.75 -7.07
C LEU A 150 -1.66 -29.93 -7.09
N GLN A 151 -0.58 -29.92 -6.29
CA GLN A 151 0.30 -31.09 -6.09
C GLN A 151 -0.49 -32.28 -5.55
N LYS A 152 -1.31 -32.08 -4.50
CA LYS A 152 -2.14 -33.14 -3.89
C LYS A 152 -3.30 -33.62 -4.78
N LEU A 153 -3.58 -32.94 -5.90
CA LEU A 153 -4.46 -33.39 -6.99
C LEU A 153 -3.72 -34.16 -8.11
N GLY A 154 -2.41 -34.44 -7.93
CA GLY A 154 -1.60 -35.23 -8.86
C GLY A 154 -0.86 -34.44 -9.95
N PHE A 155 -0.89 -33.10 -9.91
CA PHE A 155 -0.19 -32.27 -10.91
C PHE A 155 1.28 -32.03 -10.51
N ARG A 156 2.21 -32.17 -11.47
CA ARG A 156 3.65 -31.90 -11.31
C ARG A 156 3.94 -30.39 -11.26
N VAL A 157 3.54 -29.75 -10.17
CA VAL A 157 3.61 -28.29 -9.95
C VAL A 157 4.98 -27.86 -9.41
N LYS A 158 5.62 -26.90 -10.10
CA LYS A 158 6.76 -26.11 -9.58
C LYS A 158 6.31 -24.66 -9.34
N PHE A 159 6.56 -24.11 -8.15
CA PHE A 159 6.14 -22.75 -7.78
C PHE A 159 7.13 -21.70 -8.32
N MET A 160 6.86 -21.16 -9.51
CA MET A 160 7.77 -20.23 -10.21
C MET A 160 7.12 -18.87 -10.48
N ASN A 161 7.95 -17.85 -10.73
CA ASN A 161 7.54 -16.52 -11.21
C ASN A 161 6.48 -15.84 -10.32
N TYR A 162 6.55 -16.04 -9.00
CA TYR A 162 5.69 -15.32 -8.05
C TYR A 162 5.99 -13.82 -8.07
N ARG A 163 4.94 -13.01 -8.20
CA ARG A 163 5.02 -11.55 -8.07
C ARG A 163 3.71 -10.97 -7.57
N VAL A 164 3.79 -9.87 -6.82
CA VAL A 164 2.66 -8.95 -6.65
C VAL A 164 2.37 -8.30 -8.02
N VAL A 165 1.10 -8.13 -8.33
CA VAL A 165 0.60 -7.55 -9.59
C VAL A 165 -0.06 -6.21 -9.34
N ASN A 166 -0.79 -6.08 -8.23
CA ASN A 166 -1.50 -4.86 -7.84
C ASN A 166 -1.83 -4.87 -6.35
N VAL A 167 -1.72 -3.72 -5.71
CA VAL A 167 -2.08 -3.46 -4.32
C VAL A 167 -3.09 -2.32 -4.26
N LEU A 168 -4.20 -2.54 -3.55
CA LEU A 168 -5.27 -1.58 -3.36
C LEU A 168 -5.23 -1.00 -1.93
N GLY A 169 -4.59 0.15 -1.80
CA GLY A 169 -4.59 0.92 -0.55
C GLY A 169 -5.73 1.93 -0.48
N THR A 170 -6.15 2.30 0.73
CA THR A 170 -6.98 3.49 0.99
C THR A 170 -6.48 4.24 2.20
N CYS A 171 -6.39 5.56 2.10
CA CYS A 171 -6.24 6.45 3.25
C CYS A 171 -7.44 7.41 3.35
N THR A 172 -7.55 8.13 4.46
CA THR A 172 -8.50 9.23 4.62
C THR A 172 -7.80 10.42 5.25
N MET A 173 -7.70 11.52 4.51
CA MET A 173 -7.15 12.78 4.99
C MET A 173 -8.05 13.40 6.09
N PRO A 174 -7.50 14.22 7.00
CA PRO A 174 -8.29 14.87 8.06
C PRO A 174 -9.18 16.04 7.56
N PHE A 175 -9.00 16.48 6.31
CA PHE A 175 -9.75 17.58 5.67
C PHE A 175 -10.54 17.12 4.43
N ALA A 176 -11.43 17.97 3.93
CA ALA A 176 -12.04 17.81 2.60
C ALA A 176 -11.17 18.47 1.50
N ILE A 177 -11.36 18.12 0.24
CA ILE A 177 -10.49 18.53 -0.89
C ILE A 177 -11.30 19.21 -1.99
N LYS A 178 -10.85 20.39 -2.46
CA LYS A 178 -11.44 21.14 -3.58
C LYS A 178 -10.99 20.53 -4.93
N LEU A 179 -11.72 19.51 -5.40
CA LEU A 179 -11.35 18.71 -6.59
C LEU A 179 -11.15 19.52 -7.89
N ILE A 180 -11.95 20.57 -8.10
CA ILE A 180 -11.90 21.38 -9.33
C ILE A 180 -10.58 22.17 -9.45
N PRO A 181 -10.20 23.06 -8.50
CA PRO A 181 -8.92 23.77 -8.60
C PRO A 181 -7.71 22.81 -8.52
N PHE A 182 -7.79 21.73 -7.73
CA PHE A 182 -6.75 20.70 -7.71
C PHE A 182 -6.49 20.08 -9.08
N SER A 183 -7.55 19.68 -9.79
CA SER A 183 -7.42 19.08 -11.14
C SER A 183 -7.05 20.11 -12.21
N GLN A 184 -7.46 21.37 -12.07
CA GLN A 184 -7.03 22.47 -12.95
C GLN A 184 -5.54 22.81 -12.80
N HIS A 185 -5.00 22.79 -11.58
CA HIS A 185 -3.56 22.94 -11.33
C HIS A 185 -2.78 21.74 -11.88
N ASN A 186 -3.29 20.51 -11.68
CA ASN A 186 -2.57 19.26 -12.01
C ASN A 186 -2.93 18.65 -13.38
N ARG A 187 -3.42 19.43 -14.35
CA ARG A 187 -4.00 18.96 -15.65
C ARG A 187 -3.19 17.91 -16.42
N GLY A 188 -1.86 17.91 -16.31
CA GLY A 188 -1.00 16.93 -16.99
C GLY A 188 -0.99 15.52 -16.36
N LEU A 189 -1.45 15.38 -15.11
CA LEU A 189 -1.44 14.14 -14.32
C LEU A 189 -2.83 13.79 -13.73
N ALA A 190 -3.72 14.78 -13.61
CA ALA A 190 -5.06 14.69 -13.03
C ALA A 190 -6.16 14.81 -14.10
N SER A 191 -7.11 13.88 -14.08
CA SER A 191 -8.35 13.92 -14.88
C SER A 191 -9.56 13.90 -13.95
N TYR A 192 -10.56 14.74 -14.24
CA TYR A 192 -11.76 14.91 -13.42
C TYR A 192 -13.00 15.06 -14.30
N GLU A 193 -13.69 13.94 -14.49
CA GLU A 193 -14.92 13.84 -15.30
C GLU A 193 -16.09 13.51 -14.35
N PRO A 194 -16.73 14.50 -13.71
CA PRO A 194 -17.72 14.26 -12.64
C PRO A 194 -18.91 13.42 -13.09
N GLU A 195 -19.33 13.58 -14.35
CA GLU A 195 -20.41 12.81 -15.00
C GLU A 195 -20.07 11.30 -15.15
N LEU A 196 -18.77 10.96 -15.19
CA LEU A 196 -18.29 9.57 -15.26
C LEU A 196 -17.85 9.03 -13.89
N HIS A 197 -17.28 9.88 -13.04
CA HIS A 197 -16.81 9.48 -11.71
C HIS A 197 -16.68 10.66 -10.73
N PRO A 198 -17.20 10.56 -9.49
CA PRO A 198 -17.18 11.66 -8.50
C PRO A 198 -15.83 11.86 -7.80
N GLY A 199 -14.71 11.47 -8.43
CA GLY A 199 -13.37 11.55 -7.85
C GLY A 199 -12.30 11.75 -8.93
N VAL A 200 -11.33 12.62 -8.63
CA VAL A 200 -10.20 12.93 -9.53
C VAL A 200 -9.32 11.70 -9.66
N THR A 201 -9.01 11.31 -10.90
CA THR A 201 -8.01 10.27 -11.17
C THR A 201 -6.65 10.93 -11.41
N TYR A 202 -5.72 10.73 -10.48
CA TYR A 202 -4.34 11.23 -10.54
C TYR A 202 -3.38 10.08 -10.86
N LYS A 203 -2.40 10.28 -11.73
CA LYS A 203 -1.45 9.23 -12.16
C LYS A 203 0.00 9.65 -11.92
N ILE A 204 0.69 8.95 -11.03
CA ILE A 204 2.14 9.08 -10.83
C ILE A 204 2.82 8.08 -11.77
N LYS A 205 3.54 8.57 -12.79
CA LYS A 205 4.13 7.73 -13.84
C LYS A 205 5.23 6.83 -13.30
N ASP A 206 6.09 7.38 -12.44
CA ASP A 206 7.35 6.76 -12.01
C ASP A 206 7.09 5.60 -11.04
N LEU A 207 6.21 5.83 -10.06
CA LEU A 207 5.69 4.79 -9.15
C LEU A 207 4.71 3.82 -9.82
N LYS A 208 4.29 4.10 -11.07
CA LYS A 208 3.21 3.40 -11.80
C LYS A 208 1.91 3.34 -11.00
N ALA A 209 1.66 4.35 -10.17
CA ALA A 209 0.54 4.40 -9.23
C ALA A 209 -0.60 5.26 -9.78
N THR A 210 -1.84 4.78 -9.62
CA THR A 210 -3.07 5.54 -9.91
C THR A 210 -3.83 5.78 -8.63
N LEU A 211 -4.16 7.04 -8.36
CA LEU A 211 -4.90 7.48 -7.19
C LEU A 211 -6.28 7.99 -7.62
N LYS A 212 -7.31 7.66 -6.83
CA LYS A 212 -8.65 8.26 -6.92
C LYS A 212 -8.91 9.10 -5.69
N ILE A 213 -9.04 10.40 -5.87
CA ILE A 213 -9.15 11.41 -4.82
C ILE A 213 -10.60 11.90 -4.78
N PHE A 214 -11.28 11.70 -3.65
CA PHE A 214 -12.66 12.13 -3.44
C PHE A 214 -12.73 13.42 -2.62
N SER A 215 -13.75 14.23 -2.86
CA SER A 215 -13.94 15.54 -2.20
C SER A 215 -14.02 15.45 -0.67
N THR A 216 -14.41 14.29 -0.15
CA THR A 216 -14.46 13.96 1.28
C THR A 216 -13.09 13.88 1.97
N GLY A 217 -11.99 13.83 1.22
CA GLY A 217 -10.64 13.56 1.72
C GLY A 217 -10.25 12.08 1.71
N SER A 218 -11.15 11.18 1.30
CA SER A 218 -10.80 9.77 1.08
C SER A 218 -10.00 9.62 -0.22
N ILE A 219 -8.93 8.83 -0.18
CA ILE A 219 -8.10 8.52 -1.35
C ILE A 219 -7.96 7.01 -1.48
N THR A 220 -8.14 6.48 -2.69
CA THR A 220 -7.87 5.08 -3.04
C THR A 220 -6.66 5.00 -3.95
N VAL A 221 -5.67 4.18 -3.62
CA VAL A 221 -4.40 4.03 -4.35
C VAL A 221 -4.31 2.65 -4.96
N THR A 222 -3.87 2.58 -6.21
CA THR A 222 -3.67 1.35 -6.99
C THR A 222 -2.23 1.36 -7.51
N ALA A 223 -1.37 0.49 -7.01
CA ALA A 223 0.08 0.50 -7.24
C ALA A 223 0.66 -0.92 -7.28
N PRO A 224 1.86 -1.17 -7.84
CA PRO A 224 2.39 -2.52 -8.01
C PRO A 224 2.87 -3.22 -6.72
N SER A 225 3.07 -2.47 -5.62
CA SER A 225 3.54 -2.95 -4.31
C SER A 225 3.01 -2.06 -3.18
N VAL A 226 3.08 -2.53 -1.93
CA VAL A 226 2.74 -1.73 -0.74
C VAL A 226 3.68 -0.52 -0.59
N GLY A 227 4.98 -0.68 -0.86
CA GLY A 227 5.93 0.45 -0.85
C GLY A 227 5.56 1.56 -1.83
N ASN A 228 5.12 1.20 -3.05
CA ASN A 228 4.64 2.18 -4.03
C ASN A 228 3.28 2.81 -3.63
N VAL A 229 2.46 2.16 -2.80
CA VAL A 229 1.28 2.79 -2.19
C VAL A 229 1.70 3.88 -1.21
N GLN A 230 2.68 3.61 -0.33
CA GLN A 230 3.17 4.57 0.65
C GLN A 230 3.77 5.81 -0.04
N GLN A 231 4.72 5.62 -0.96
CA GLN A 231 5.37 6.72 -1.70
C GLN A 231 4.36 7.55 -2.52
N ALA A 232 3.28 6.91 -3.00
CA ALA A 232 2.20 7.63 -3.69
C ALA A 232 1.36 8.50 -2.74
N ILE A 233 1.19 8.11 -1.47
CA ILE A 233 0.54 8.94 -0.44
C ILE A 233 1.45 10.09 -0.01
N GLU A 234 2.75 9.83 0.19
CA GLU A 234 3.74 10.86 0.51
C GLU A 234 3.81 11.93 -0.59
N HIS A 235 3.85 11.53 -1.86
CA HIS A 235 3.81 12.45 -3.01
C HIS A 235 2.49 13.23 -3.10
N ILE A 236 1.33 12.62 -2.85
CA ILE A 236 0.04 13.30 -3.05
C ILE A 236 -0.32 14.23 -1.88
N PHE A 237 0.17 13.97 -0.67
CA PHE A 237 -0.21 14.69 0.54
C PHE A 237 -0.03 16.23 0.45
N PRO A 238 1.16 16.78 0.13
CA PRO A 238 1.32 18.24 0.03
C PRO A 238 0.42 18.83 -1.06
N LEU A 239 0.29 18.13 -2.19
CA LEU A 239 -0.53 18.57 -3.33
C LEU A 239 -2.03 18.62 -3.01
N VAL A 240 -2.56 17.82 -2.07
CA VAL A 240 -3.96 17.94 -1.62
C VAL A 240 -4.13 18.86 -0.41
N TYR A 241 -3.06 19.12 0.36
CA TYR A 241 -3.07 19.99 1.53
C TYR A 241 -3.24 21.48 1.17
N GLU A 242 -2.74 21.89 0.01
CA GLU A 242 -2.97 23.23 -0.58
C GLU A 242 -4.47 23.45 -0.87
N PHE A 243 -5.12 22.49 -1.54
CA PHE A 243 -6.53 22.58 -1.95
C PHE A 243 -7.51 22.13 -0.87
N ARG A 244 -7.12 22.19 0.41
CA ARG A 244 -7.97 21.77 1.52
C ARG A 244 -9.21 22.66 1.69
N LYS A 245 -10.24 22.06 2.26
CA LYS A 245 -11.51 22.65 2.67
C LYS A 245 -11.84 22.11 4.06
N GLU A 246 -12.27 23.00 4.95
CA GLU A 246 -12.87 22.60 6.21
C GLU A 246 -14.17 21.83 5.95
N ARG A 247 -14.45 20.86 6.83
CA ARG A 247 -15.65 20.02 6.71
C ARG A 247 -16.83 20.76 7.31
N GLY A 248 -17.92 20.87 6.57
CA GLY A 248 -19.18 21.39 7.11
C GLY A 248 -19.68 20.47 8.24
N PRO A 249 -20.46 20.98 9.21
CA PRO A 249 -20.94 20.18 10.34
C PRO A 249 -21.72 18.93 9.90
N GLU A 250 -22.45 19.02 8.78
CA GLU A 250 -23.13 17.88 8.17
C GLU A 250 -22.15 16.84 7.57
N GLU A 251 -21.06 17.28 6.96
CA GLU A 251 -20.00 16.38 6.43
C GLU A 251 -19.30 15.64 7.59
N ILE A 252 -19.09 16.32 8.72
CA ILE A 252 -18.55 15.73 9.96
C ILE A 252 -19.52 14.69 10.53
N ALA A 253 -20.80 15.02 10.68
CA ALA A 253 -21.81 14.08 11.19
C ALA A 253 -21.95 12.84 10.30
N ARG A 254 -22.00 13.03 8.97
CA ARG A 254 -22.00 11.94 7.98
C ARG A 254 -20.73 11.06 8.08
N MET A 255 -19.56 11.66 8.36
CA MET A 255 -18.31 10.92 8.58
C MET A 255 -18.32 10.12 9.88
N GLN A 256 -18.73 10.71 11.00
CA GLN A 256 -18.82 10.04 12.30
C GLN A 256 -19.78 8.85 12.24
N ALA A 257 -20.97 9.01 11.66
CA ALA A 257 -21.92 7.93 11.44
C ALA A 257 -21.32 6.79 10.58
N ARG A 258 -20.54 7.11 9.54
CA ARG A 258 -19.84 6.12 8.71
C ARG A 258 -18.72 5.41 9.49
N GLN A 259 -17.94 6.12 10.29
CA GLN A 259 -16.88 5.53 11.14
C GLN A 259 -17.48 4.61 12.19
N GLN A 260 -18.55 5.03 12.88
CA GLN A 260 -19.25 4.21 13.88
C GLN A 260 -19.84 2.93 13.26
N ARG A 261 -20.51 3.05 12.10
CA ARG A 261 -21.02 1.89 11.34
C ARG A 261 -19.89 0.97 10.86
N ASN A 262 -18.77 1.51 10.41
CA ASN A 262 -17.60 0.74 10.03
C ASN A 262 -16.98 0.00 11.22
N SER A 263 -16.91 0.64 12.40
CA SER A 263 -16.41 0.01 13.63
C SER A 263 -17.27 -1.19 14.04
N ILE A 264 -18.61 -1.04 14.03
CA ILE A 264 -19.57 -2.12 14.29
C ILE A 264 -19.44 -3.25 13.24
N ASN A 265 -19.26 -2.91 11.97
CA ASN A 265 -19.04 -3.92 10.93
C ASN A 265 -17.71 -4.66 11.10
N ASN A 266 -16.64 -3.96 11.48
CA ASN A 266 -15.30 -4.54 11.63
C ASN A 266 -15.19 -5.40 12.89
N SER A 267 -15.80 -5.01 14.01
CA SER A 267 -15.85 -5.86 15.21
C SER A 267 -16.66 -7.14 14.97
N ASN A 268 -17.79 -7.05 14.26
CA ASN A 268 -18.55 -8.23 13.81
C ASN A 268 -17.75 -9.11 12.84
N ALA A 269 -17.01 -8.51 11.89
CA ALA A 269 -16.16 -9.24 10.96
C ALA A 269 -14.99 -9.94 11.67
N ALA A 270 -14.34 -9.27 12.63
CA ALA A 270 -13.27 -9.81 13.46
C ALA A 270 -13.78 -10.94 14.37
N ALA A 271 -14.94 -10.78 15.02
CA ALA A 271 -15.56 -11.85 15.80
C ALA A 271 -15.89 -13.06 14.91
N ALA A 272 -16.44 -12.85 13.72
CA ALA A 272 -16.69 -13.92 12.75
C ALA A 272 -15.40 -14.56 12.20
N ALA A 273 -14.30 -13.80 12.07
CA ALA A 273 -12.99 -14.32 11.69
C ALA A 273 -12.36 -15.16 12.82
N LEU A 274 -12.44 -14.69 14.07
CA LEU A 274 -12.00 -15.41 15.27
C LEU A 274 -12.77 -16.73 15.42
N ASN A 275 -14.11 -16.71 15.28
CA ASN A 275 -14.92 -17.92 15.37
C ASN A 275 -14.59 -18.91 14.24
N ARG A 276 -14.35 -18.42 13.01
CA ARG A 276 -13.89 -19.26 11.88
C ARG A 276 -12.48 -19.83 12.13
N ARG A 277 -11.54 -19.06 12.70
CA ARG A 277 -10.22 -19.53 13.12
C ARG A 277 -10.33 -20.60 14.22
N ASN A 278 -11.16 -20.39 15.22
CA ASN A 278 -11.36 -21.35 16.31
C ASN A 278 -12.01 -22.66 15.83
N ASN A 279 -12.98 -22.58 14.91
CA ASN A 279 -13.58 -23.77 14.33
C ASN A 279 -12.61 -24.52 13.37
N TYR A 280 -11.77 -23.78 12.64
CA TYR A 280 -10.69 -24.37 11.86
C TYR A 280 -9.63 -25.02 12.76
N LEU A 281 -9.24 -24.40 13.87
CA LEU A 281 -8.28 -24.97 14.84
C LEU A 281 -8.81 -26.24 15.51
N ARG A 282 -10.13 -26.33 15.76
CA ARG A 282 -10.78 -27.57 16.20
C ARG A 282 -10.62 -28.69 15.18
N HIS A 283 -10.97 -28.45 13.91
CA HIS A 283 -10.74 -29.41 12.83
C HIS A 283 -9.24 -29.60 12.48
N ARG A 284 -8.33 -28.71 12.90
CA ARG A 284 -6.87 -28.90 12.70
C ARG A 284 -6.31 -30.03 13.56
N ALA A 285 -6.93 -30.32 14.70
CA ALA A 285 -6.59 -31.51 15.50
C ALA A 285 -6.90 -32.82 14.75
N GLU A 286 -7.93 -32.82 13.89
CA GLU A 286 -8.31 -33.94 13.02
C GLU A 286 -7.51 -33.97 11.69
N LEU A 287 -6.65 -32.97 11.45
CA LEU A 287 -5.88 -32.77 10.22
C LEU A 287 -4.37 -32.61 10.45
N GLN A 288 -3.84 -33.09 11.59
CA GLN A 288 -2.41 -32.95 11.92
C GLN A 288 -1.44 -33.60 10.92
N GLU A 289 -1.93 -34.53 10.08
CA GLU A 289 -1.18 -35.20 9.00
C GLU A 289 -0.79 -34.26 7.83
N TYR A 290 -1.21 -32.99 7.85
CA TYR A 290 -0.96 -32.03 6.74
C TYR A 290 0.12 -30.97 7.01
N ASP A 291 0.56 -30.77 8.26
CA ASP A 291 1.37 -29.62 8.69
C ASP A 291 2.86 -29.95 8.97
N SER A 292 3.28 -31.21 8.90
CA SER A 292 4.63 -31.67 9.29
C SER A 292 5.67 -31.63 8.16
N PHE A 293 5.69 -30.57 7.35
CA PHE A 293 6.46 -30.51 6.10
C PHE A 293 6.75 -29.06 5.61
N GLU A 294 7.08 -28.13 6.53
CA GLU A 294 7.45 -26.74 6.15
C GLU A 294 8.97 -26.47 6.13
N ASP A 295 9.83 -27.42 6.53
CA ASP A 295 11.25 -27.19 6.85
C ASP A 295 12.30 -27.72 5.83
N GLU A 296 11.92 -28.30 4.68
CA GLU A 296 12.87 -28.94 3.72
C GLU A 296 13.00 -28.25 2.33
N ASP A 297 12.17 -27.23 2.03
CA ASP A 297 12.07 -26.60 0.69
C ASP A 297 12.87 -25.27 0.57
N GLU A 298 13.94 -25.05 1.35
CA GLU A 298 14.68 -23.76 1.40
C GLU A 298 16.21 -23.87 1.24
N GLU A 299 16.73 -24.87 0.51
CA GLU A 299 18.11 -24.85 -0.01
C GLU A 299 18.22 -25.64 -1.33
N LEU A 300 18.31 -24.93 -2.47
CA LEU A 300 18.68 -25.44 -3.79
C LEU A 300 19.06 -24.24 -4.68
N ASP A 301 20.35 -23.89 -4.68
CA ASP A 301 20.89 -22.71 -5.37
C ASP A 301 20.87 -22.82 -6.91
N ASP A 302 20.84 -21.66 -7.57
CA ASP A 302 20.87 -21.51 -9.04
C ASP A 302 22.30 -21.71 -9.63
N GLU A 303 23.07 -22.71 -9.18
CA GLU A 303 24.36 -23.09 -9.79
C GLU A 303 24.51 -24.61 -10.04
N GLU A 304 23.98 -25.10 -11.17
CA GLU A 304 24.73 -26.01 -12.06
C GLU A 304 24.13 -26.04 -13.47
N LEU A 305 24.65 -25.20 -14.37
CA LEU A 305 24.35 -25.27 -15.80
C LEU A 305 25.44 -26.10 -16.51
N MET A 306 25.47 -27.41 -16.29
CA MET A 306 26.40 -28.30 -17.01
C MET A 306 26.09 -28.30 -18.51
N ASP A 307 27.11 -28.06 -19.33
CA ASP A 307 27.06 -28.31 -20.77
C ASP A 307 26.82 -29.81 -21.04
N TYR A 308 25.81 -30.11 -21.84
CA TYR A 308 25.72 -31.39 -22.55
C TYR A 308 26.47 -31.26 -23.88
N PRO A 309 27.56 -32.00 -24.12
CA PRO A 309 28.17 -32.07 -25.43
C PRO A 309 27.25 -32.82 -26.40
N ASP A 310 27.16 -32.34 -27.64
CA ASP A 310 26.45 -33.05 -28.71
C ASP A 310 27.07 -34.44 -28.95
N SER A 311 26.20 -35.44 -29.08
CA SER A 311 26.56 -36.77 -29.57
C SER A 311 25.65 -37.14 -30.74
N ASP A 312 26.09 -36.82 -31.97
CA ASP A 312 25.57 -37.45 -33.18
C ASP A 312 25.74 -38.97 -33.06
N GLU A 313 24.67 -39.74 -33.22
CA GLU A 313 24.80 -41.15 -33.59
C GLU A 313 23.64 -41.59 -34.51
N SER A 314 24.01 -42.15 -35.66
CA SER A 314 23.12 -42.49 -36.76
C SER A 314 22.43 -43.84 -36.57
N TRP A 315 21.18 -43.94 -37.01
CA TRP A 315 20.48 -45.21 -37.16
C TRP A 315 20.28 -45.54 -38.65
N ASP A 316 21.07 -46.51 -39.13
CA ASP A 316 20.74 -47.40 -40.27
C ASP A 316 19.99 -48.64 -39.74
#